data_AF-A0A4D7BNC0-F1
#
_entry.id   AF-A0A4D7BNC0-F1
#
_cell.length_a   1.000
_cell.length_b   1.000
_cell.length_c   1.000
_cell.angle_alpha   90.00
_cell.angle_beta   90.00
_cell.angle_gamma   90.00
#
_symmetry.space_group_name_H-M   'P 1'
#
loop_
_entity.id
_entity.type
_entity.pdbx_description
1 polymer ?
#
loop_
_entity_poly.entity_id
_entity_poly.type
_entity_poly.pdbx_seq_one_letter_code
_entity_poly.pdbx_strand_id
1 'polypeptide(L)'
;MDRVTSADAPEPRPAARLGPALKTWRLLLRIKQSHAAELIGVSQATVSRWESAGQEPTGAQAERLGALMAARLDSASDRALAALVRHSESEVHLICDASHRLLAASPARTQGWRITAAELTGTSLWRYASAEIVQAEARLGEAGWFEPLAPAIELATGPNASDAVPIRPGRVRWTRMRLSDGSFARLVQAVAA
;
A
#
# COMPACT_ATOMS: atom_id res chain seq x y z
N MET A 1 36.02 -2.01 8.09
CA MET A 1 35.15 -2.09 9.28
C MET A 1 34.18 -0.94 9.14
N ASP A 2 33.26 -1.08 8.18
CA ASP A 2 32.46 0.03 7.67
C ASP A 2 31.08 0.00 8.30
N ARG A 3 30.71 1.19 8.78
CA ARG A 3 29.50 1.47 9.54
C ARG A 3 28.27 0.97 8.79
N VAL A 4 27.58 0.02 9.41
CA VAL A 4 26.14 -0.17 9.27
C VAL A 4 25.50 1.17 9.66
N THR A 5 25.23 2.02 8.68
CA THR A 5 24.43 3.23 8.89
C THR A 5 23.01 2.80 9.16
N SER A 6 22.70 2.82 10.46
CA SER A 6 21.43 3.14 11.10
C SER A 6 20.17 2.65 10.39
N ALA A 7 19.52 1.68 11.03
CA ALA A 7 18.11 1.38 10.84
C ALA A 7 17.32 2.70 10.79
N ASP A 8 16.80 2.97 9.60
CA ASP A 8 16.06 4.16 9.24
C ASP A 8 14.80 4.25 10.10
N ALA A 9 14.59 5.40 10.74
CA ALA A 9 13.37 5.66 11.50
C ALA A 9 12.15 5.46 10.58
N PRO A 10 10.99 5.01 11.09
CA PRO A 10 9.77 4.97 10.28
C PRO A 10 9.40 6.41 9.90
N GLU A 11 9.76 6.81 8.68
CA GLU A 11 9.33 8.07 8.08
C GLU A 11 7.79 8.12 8.08
N PRO A 12 7.20 9.32 8.20
CA PRO A 12 5.76 9.48 8.27
C PRO A 12 5.12 8.95 6.99
N ARG A 13 4.60 7.72 7.08
CA ARG A 13 3.69 7.15 6.09
C ARG A 13 2.56 8.13 5.88
N PRO A 14 2.02 8.24 4.67
CA PRO A 14 0.79 8.99 4.49
C PRO A 14 -0.21 8.46 5.51
N ALA A 15 -0.76 9.34 6.31
CA ALA A 15 -2.01 9.09 7.02
C ALA A 15 -3.17 9.02 6.00
N ALA A 16 -2.95 8.35 4.85
CA ALA A 16 -3.88 8.26 3.75
C ALA A 16 -5.02 7.34 4.18
N ARG A 17 -6.01 7.97 4.79
CA ARG A 17 -7.36 7.46 5.04
C ARG A 17 -7.38 6.05 5.61
N LEU A 18 -6.60 5.85 6.68
CA LEU A 18 -6.59 4.59 7.43
C LEU A 18 -7.98 4.34 8.05
N GLY A 19 -8.75 5.39 8.34
CA GLY A 19 -10.14 5.29 8.80
C GLY A 19 -11.09 4.57 7.81
N PRO A 20 -11.28 5.09 6.57
CA PRO A 20 -12.05 4.41 5.54
C PRO A 20 -11.54 3.00 5.22
N ALA A 21 -10.22 2.81 5.17
CA ALA A 21 -9.64 1.50 4.94
C ALA A 21 -9.97 0.52 6.10
N LEU A 22 -9.88 0.96 7.36
CA LEU A 22 -10.26 0.20 8.54
C LEU A 22 -11.73 -0.19 8.52
N LYS A 23 -12.62 0.74 8.16
CA LYS A 23 -14.07 0.46 8.04
C LYS A 23 -14.31 -0.68 7.04
N THR A 24 -13.72 -0.61 5.85
CA THR A 24 -13.89 -1.63 4.81
C THR A 24 -13.32 -2.98 5.24
N TRP A 25 -12.10 -3.01 5.79
CA TRP A 25 -11.49 -4.22 6.34
C TRP A 25 -12.36 -4.87 7.43
N ARG A 26 -12.81 -4.06 8.39
CA ARG A 26 -13.63 -4.50 9.51
C ARG A 26 -14.96 -5.10 9.03
N LEU A 27 -15.65 -4.43 8.11
CA LEU A 27 -16.93 -4.91 7.60
C LEU A 27 -16.78 -6.22 6.82
N LEU A 28 -15.71 -6.36 6.03
CA LEU A 28 -15.44 -7.58 5.27
C LEU A 28 -15.15 -8.78 6.17
N LEU A 29 -14.38 -8.57 7.24
CA LEU A 29 -14.10 -9.61 8.23
C LEU A 29 -15.20 -9.77 9.29
N ARG A 30 -16.31 -9.02 9.17
CA ARG A 30 -17.43 -9.01 10.12
C ARG A 30 -17.01 -8.69 11.55
N ILE A 31 -15.99 -7.87 11.70
CA ILE A 31 -15.46 -7.44 13.00
C ILE A 31 -16.32 -6.28 13.53
N LYS A 32 -16.60 -6.29 14.84
CA LYS A 32 -17.29 -5.16 15.51
C LYS A 32 -16.29 -4.05 15.82
N GLN A 33 -16.74 -2.80 15.87
CA GLN A 33 -15.85 -1.67 16.22
C GLN A 33 -15.20 -1.86 17.60
N SER A 34 -15.91 -2.45 18.57
CA SER A 34 -15.37 -2.76 19.90
C SER A 34 -14.18 -3.72 19.82
N HIS A 35 -14.31 -4.77 19.02
CA HIS A 35 -13.24 -5.75 18.86
C HIS A 35 -12.05 -5.18 18.07
N ALA A 36 -12.30 -4.38 17.02
CA ALA A 36 -11.22 -3.66 16.35
C ALA A 36 -10.47 -2.72 17.31
N ALA A 37 -11.19 -2.06 18.22
CA ALA A 37 -10.59 -1.19 19.22
C ALA A 37 -9.68 -1.96 20.19
N GLU A 38 -10.08 -3.16 20.62
CA GLU A 38 -9.25 -4.07 21.43
C GLU A 38 -7.95 -4.44 20.70
N LEU A 39 -8.04 -4.84 19.42
CA LEU A 39 -6.87 -5.20 18.60
C LEU A 39 -5.87 -4.04 18.45
N ILE A 40 -6.36 -2.80 18.38
CA ILE A 40 -5.54 -1.60 18.19
C ILE A 40 -5.09 -0.99 19.53
N GLY A 41 -5.69 -1.41 20.65
CA GLY A 41 -5.45 -0.84 21.97
C GLY A 41 -5.99 0.59 22.11
N VAL A 42 -7.20 0.85 21.62
CA VAL A 42 -7.91 2.14 21.74
C VAL A 42 -9.37 1.90 22.18
N SER A 43 -10.15 2.97 22.37
CA SER A 43 -11.58 2.85 22.67
C SER A 43 -12.41 2.67 21.39
N GLN A 44 -13.58 2.03 21.51
CA GLN A 44 -14.56 1.95 20.41
C GLN A 44 -14.92 3.35 19.88
N ALA A 45 -15.04 4.35 20.75
CA ALA A 45 -15.32 5.72 20.35
C ALA A 45 -14.23 6.32 19.45
N THR A 46 -12.96 5.97 19.68
CA THR A 46 -11.84 6.35 18.82
C THR A 46 -11.95 5.69 17.45
N VAL A 47 -12.22 4.38 17.38
CA VAL A 47 -12.45 3.68 16.10
C VAL A 47 -13.64 4.28 15.34
N SER A 48 -14.74 4.57 16.04
CA SER A 48 -15.91 5.20 15.44
C SER A 48 -15.57 6.56 14.81
N ARG A 49 -14.79 7.41 15.50
CA ARG A 49 -14.33 8.70 14.95
C ARG A 49 -13.42 8.52 13.75
N TRP A 50 -12.52 7.54 13.75
CA TRP A 50 -11.69 7.27 12.57
C TRP A 50 -12.51 6.85 11.35
N GLU A 51 -13.54 6.02 11.57
CA GLU A 51 -14.38 5.53 10.47
C GLU A 51 -15.39 6.56 9.93
N SER A 52 -15.68 7.64 10.68
CA SER A 52 -16.80 8.54 10.37
C SER A 52 -16.52 10.05 10.44
N ALA A 53 -15.50 10.49 11.18
CA ALA A 53 -15.33 11.88 11.60
C ALA A 53 -14.04 12.54 11.08
N GLY A 54 -13.36 11.93 10.09
CA GLY A 54 -12.16 12.52 9.46
C GLY A 54 -10.94 12.66 10.38
N GLN A 55 -11.02 12.18 11.62
CA GLN A 55 -9.87 12.07 12.50
C GLN A 55 -9.03 10.88 12.04
N GLU A 56 -7.77 11.11 11.68
CA GLU A 56 -6.86 10.02 11.32
C GLU A 56 -6.08 9.53 12.55
N PRO A 57 -5.74 8.23 12.62
CA PRO A 57 -4.80 7.72 13.60
C PRO A 57 -3.42 8.33 13.35
N THR A 58 -2.69 8.62 14.43
CA THR A 58 -1.35 9.22 14.36
C THR A 58 -0.33 8.43 15.18
N GLY A 59 0.96 8.61 14.85
CA GLY A 59 2.08 7.99 15.56
C GLY A 59 1.90 6.47 15.75
N ALA A 60 2.00 6.01 16.99
CA ALA A 60 1.88 4.59 17.33
C ALA A 60 0.52 3.95 16.94
N GLN A 61 -0.56 4.74 16.87
CA GLN A 61 -1.87 4.24 16.44
C GLN A 61 -1.88 3.90 14.95
N ALA A 62 -1.28 4.77 14.13
CA ALA A 62 -1.10 4.53 12.70
C ALA A 62 -0.18 3.32 12.45
N GLU A 63 0.87 3.16 13.28
CA GLU A 63 1.74 1.97 13.26
C GLU A 63 0.98 0.67 13.51
N ARG A 64 0.24 0.60 14.62
CA ARG A 64 -0.54 -0.61 14.94
C ARG A 64 -1.59 -0.90 13.88
N LEU A 65 -2.30 0.12 13.41
CA LEU A 65 -3.34 -0.06 12.40
C LEU A 65 -2.76 -0.50 11.05
N GLY A 66 -1.66 0.12 10.61
CA GLY A 66 -0.98 -0.28 9.38
C GLY A 66 -0.41 -1.70 9.46
N ALA A 67 0.05 -2.14 10.63
CA ALA A 67 0.48 -3.52 10.86
C ALA A 67 -0.69 -4.51 10.85
N LEU A 68 -1.81 -4.16 11.49
CA LEU A 68 -3.03 -4.97 11.52
C LEU A 68 -3.60 -5.19 10.11
N MET A 69 -3.49 -4.18 9.25
CA MET A 69 -4.01 -4.20 7.88
C MET A 69 -2.94 -4.54 6.83
N ALA A 70 -1.73 -4.91 7.26
CA ALA A 70 -0.64 -5.22 6.35
C ALA A 70 -0.99 -6.46 5.52
N ALA A 71 -0.94 -6.29 4.20
CA ALA A 71 -1.23 -7.37 3.27
C ALA A 71 -0.10 -8.40 3.26
N ARG A 72 -0.47 -9.68 3.31
CA ARG A 72 0.45 -10.82 3.31
C ARG A 72 0.03 -11.83 2.25
N LEU A 73 1.01 -12.42 1.55
CA LEU A 73 0.76 -13.38 0.47
C LEU A 73 0.84 -14.83 1.00
N ASP A 74 0.09 -15.12 2.06
CA ASP A 74 0.26 -16.35 2.85
C ASP A 74 -0.61 -17.51 2.36
N SER A 75 -1.71 -17.26 1.64
CA SER A 75 -2.54 -18.33 1.08
C SER A 75 -2.02 -18.84 -0.27
N ALA A 76 -2.53 -19.99 -0.74
CA ALA A 76 -2.22 -20.52 -2.06
C ALA A 76 -2.66 -19.57 -3.19
N SER A 77 -3.84 -18.96 -3.07
CA SER A 77 -4.36 -17.99 -4.04
C SER A 77 -3.49 -16.73 -4.10
N ASP A 78 -3.04 -16.22 -2.94
CA ASP A 78 -2.20 -15.02 -2.91
C ASP A 78 -0.79 -15.31 -3.47
N ARG A 79 -0.24 -16.51 -3.22
CA ARG A 79 1.00 -16.96 -3.86
C ARG A 79 0.86 -17.10 -5.37
N ALA A 80 -0.29 -17.61 -5.86
CA ALA A 80 -0.56 -17.69 -7.29
C ALA A 80 -0.63 -16.28 -7.92
N LEU A 81 -1.32 -15.33 -7.29
CA LEU A 81 -1.31 -13.92 -7.70
C LEU A 81 0.11 -13.36 -7.77
N ALA A 82 0.91 -13.58 -6.74
CA ALA A 82 2.29 -13.11 -6.70
C ALA A 82 3.14 -13.74 -7.80
N ALA A 83 2.94 -15.03 -8.10
CA ALA A 83 3.61 -15.70 -9.20
C ALA A 83 3.22 -15.08 -10.55
N LEU A 84 1.95 -14.79 -10.79
CA LEU A 84 1.49 -14.10 -12.01
C LEU A 84 2.18 -12.73 -12.18
N VAL A 85 2.30 -11.96 -11.09
CA VAL A 85 3.00 -10.67 -11.12
C VAL A 85 4.49 -10.86 -11.42
N ARG A 86 5.17 -11.81 -10.75
CA ARG A 86 6.62 -12.06 -10.91
C ARG A 86 7.01 -12.59 -12.29
N HIS A 87 6.08 -13.19 -13.03
CA HIS A 87 6.35 -13.71 -14.38
C HIS A 87 5.72 -12.86 -15.48
N SER A 88 5.12 -11.71 -15.14
CA SER A 88 4.53 -10.83 -16.14
C SER A 88 5.60 -10.18 -17.02
N GLU A 89 5.38 -10.14 -18.32
CA GLU A 89 6.21 -9.37 -19.26
C GLU A 89 5.89 -7.88 -19.25
N SER A 90 4.75 -7.48 -18.65
CA SER A 90 4.37 -6.08 -18.48
C SER A 90 5.06 -5.45 -17.26
N GLU A 91 5.21 -4.13 -17.26
CA GLU A 91 5.70 -3.40 -16.08
C GLU A 91 4.63 -3.35 -14.98
N VAL A 92 4.64 -4.34 -14.10
CA VAL A 92 3.66 -4.49 -13.02
C VAL A 92 4.34 -4.81 -11.69
N HIS A 93 3.80 -4.27 -10.61
CA HIS A 93 4.15 -4.70 -9.26
C HIS A 93 2.92 -4.69 -8.36
N LEU A 94 3.04 -5.42 -7.26
CA LEU A 94 2.03 -5.56 -6.22
C LEU A 94 2.62 -5.01 -4.92
N ILE A 95 1.90 -4.11 -4.27
CA ILE A 95 2.25 -3.57 -2.95
C ILE A 95 1.12 -3.81 -1.95
N CYS A 96 1.42 -3.77 -0.65
CA CYS A 96 0.39 -3.62 0.36
C CYS A 96 -0.26 -2.24 0.23
N ASP A 97 -1.59 -2.17 0.14
CA ASP A 97 -2.30 -0.91 -0.09
C ASP A 97 -2.13 0.08 1.08
N ALA A 98 -2.06 -0.42 2.32
CA ALA A 98 -1.95 0.42 3.52
C ALA A 98 -0.52 0.85 3.87
N SER A 99 0.50 0.09 3.47
CA SER A 99 1.90 0.32 3.89
C SER A 99 2.87 0.57 2.74
N HIS A 100 2.40 0.42 1.50
CA HIS A 100 3.18 0.46 0.27
C HIS A 100 4.38 -0.50 0.24
N ARG A 101 4.38 -1.52 1.11
CA ARG A 101 5.42 -2.56 1.12
C ARG A 101 5.35 -3.38 -0.16
N LEU A 102 6.48 -3.58 -0.82
CA LEU A 102 6.54 -4.41 -2.03
C LEU A 102 6.21 -5.87 -1.70
N LEU A 103 5.27 -6.47 -2.41
CA LEU A 103 4.86 -7.87 -2.27
C LEU A 103 5.38 -8.74 -3.43
N ALA A 104 5.35 -8.20 -4.64
CA ALA A 104 5.87 -8.83 -5.85
C ALA A 104 6.14 -7.77 -6.93
N ALA A 105 7.11 -7.98 -7.81
CA ALA A 105 7.36 -7.14 -8.98
C ALA A 105 7.71 -8.01 -10.18
N SER A 106 7.36 -7.55 -11.38
CA SER A 106 7.77 -8.17 -12.63
C SER A 106 9.19 -7.77 -13.04
N PRO A 107 9.89 -8.59 -13.85
CA PRO A 107 11.21 -8.25 -14.37
C PRO A 107 11.21 -6.92 -15.12
N ALA A 108 10.21 -6.70 -15.98
CA ALA A 108 10.04 -5.46 -16.73
C ALA A 108 9.92 -4.24 -15.81
N ARG A 109 9.15 -4.34 -14.71
CA ARG A 109 9.03 -3.23 -13.75
C ARG A 109 10.35 -2.90 -13.05
N THR A 110 11.14 -3.93 -12.74
CA THR A 110 12.42 -3.73 -12.05
C THR A 110 13.55 -3.34 -12.98
N GLN A 111 13.29 -3.27 -14.29
CA GLN A 111 14.29 -2.88 -15.27
C GLN A 111 14.77 -1.45 -14.99
N GLY A 112 16.05 -1.31 -14.65
CA GLY A 112 16.65 -0.03 -14.31
C GLY A 112 16.60 0.35 -12.82
N TRP A 113 16.05 -0.49 -11.95
CA TRP A 113 16.31 -0.37 -10.51
C TRP A 113 17.76 -0.73 -10.22
N ARG A 114 18.39 -0.01 -9.29
CA ARG A 114 19.75 -0.31 -8.81
C ARG A 114 19.76 -1.19 -7.56
N ILE A 115 18.58 -1.45 -6.99
CA ILE A 115 18.34 -2.40 -5.91
C ILE A 115 17.45 -3.52 -6.45
N THR A 116 17.73 -4.76 -6.07
CA THR A 116 16.94 -5.90 -6.55
C THR A 116 15.53 -5.91 -5.94
N ALA A 117 14.56 -6.50 -6.66
CA ALA A 117 13.23 -6.73 -6.08
C ALA A 117 13.27 -7.59 -4.82
N ALA A 118 14.22 -8.53 -4.70
CA ALA A 118 14.37 -9.37 -3.53
C ALA A 118 14.74 -8.54 -2.29
N GLU A 119 15.68 -7.61 -2.42
CA GLU A 119 16.08 -6.68 -1.34
C GLU A 119 14.96 -5.70 -0.97
N LEU A 120 14.15 -5.28 -1.93
CA LEU A 120 13.00 -4.39 -1.68
C LEU A 120 11.75 -5.12 -1.18
N THR A 121 11.68 -6.45 -1.29
CA THR A 121 10.49 -7.20 -0.88
C THR A 121 10.23 -7.00 0.61
N GLY A 122 8.99 -6.64 0.96
CA GLY A 122 8.59 -6.28 2.32
C GLY A 122 8.99 -4.86 2.74
N THR A 123 9.76 -4.13 1.94
CA THR A 123 10.14 -2.74 2.22
C THR A 123 9.12 -1.77 1.60
N SER A 124 8.78 -0.70 2.33
CA SER A 124 7.88 0.33 1.81
C SER A 124 8.55 1.09 0.66
N LEU A 125 7.84 1.17 -0.47
CA LEU A 125 8.27 1.95 -1.63
C LEU A 125 7.88 3.42 -1.52
N TRP A 126 7.18 3.83 -0.45
CA TRP A 126 6.68 5.20 -0.30
C TRP A 126 7.78 6.26 -0.39
N ARG A 127 8.97 5.98 0.14
CA ARG A 127 10.14 6.87 0.06
C ARG A 127 10.57 7.23 -1.36
N TYR A 128 10.14 6.44 -2.36
CA TYR A 128 10.45 6.66 -3.77
C TYR A 128 9.32 7.37 -4.53
N ALA A 129 8.18 7.66 -3.89
CA ALA A 129 7.03 8.26 -4.54
C ALA A 129 7.37 9.62 -5.18
N SER A 130 6.93 9.83 -6.42
CA SER A 130 6.97 11.14 -7.06
C SER A 130 5.90 12.06 -6.49
N ALA A 131 6.01 13.37 -6.72
CA ALA A 131 5.02 14.34 -6.25
C ALA A 131 3.59 14.03 -6.75
N GLU A 132 3.47 13.54 -7.98
CA GLU A 132 2.20 13.13 -8.60
C GLU A 132 1.60 11.91 -7.90
N ILE A 133 2.43 10.94 -7.51
CA ILE A 133 1.99 9.78 -6.72
C ILE A 133 1.48 10.24 -5.36
N VAL A 134 2.20 11.16 -4.70
CA VAL A 134 1.77 11.72 -3.40
C VAL A 134 0.42 12.44 -3.54
N GLN A 135 0.26 13.25 -4.58
CA GLN A 135 -1.00 13.96 -4.86
C GLN A 135 -2.15 12.99 -5.17
N ALA A 136 -1.91 11.95 -5.96
CA ALA A 136 -2.92 10.94 -6.28
C ALA A 136 -3.34 10.15 -5.02
N GLU A 137 -2.38 9.81 -4.16
CA GLU A 137 -2.65 9.12 -2.88
C GLU A 137 -3.64 9.90 -2.01
N ALA A 138 -3.45 11.22 -1.91
CA ALA A 138 -4.32 12.10 -1.13
C ALA A 138 -5.78 12.12 -1.63
N ARG A 139 -5.99 11.81 -2.92
CA ARG A 139 -7.31 11.87 -3.58
C ARG A 139 -8.01 10.52 -3.70
N LEU A 140 -7.39 9.42 -3.24
CA LEU A 140 -7.96 8.08 -3.33
C LEU A 140 -9.37 7.97 -2.73
N GLY A 141 -9.60 8.65 -1.60
CA GLY A 141 -10.93 8.65 -0.96
C GLY A 141 -12.01 9.29 -1.84
N GLU A 142 -11.69 10.40 -2.52
CA GLU A 142 -12.61 11.07 -3.45
C GLU A 142 -12.88 10.23 -4.71
N ALA A 143 -11.89 9.43 -5.12
CA ALA A 143 -11.98 8.54 -6.27
C ALA A 143 -12.66 7.19 -5.97
N GLY A 144 -13.22 7.00 -4.76
CA GLY A 144 -13.92 5.76 -4.38
C GLY A 144 -13.00 4.56 -4.13
N TRP A 145 -11.70 4.77 -3.90
CA TRP A 145 -10.72 3.68 -3.72
C TRP A 145 -11.05 2.75 -2.54
N PHE A 146 -11.71 3.29 -1.50
CA PHE A 146 -12.02 2.53 -0.29
C PHE A 146 -13.37 1.81 -0.32
N GLU A 147 -14.15 2.00 -1.39
CA GLU A 147 -15.46 1.37 -1.56
C GLU A 147 -15.33 -0.16 -1.80
N PRO A 148 -16.38 -0.95 -1.49
CA PRO A 148 -16.37 -2.39 -1.73
C PRO A 148 -16.11 -2.78 -3.21
N LEU A 149 -16.56 -1.93 -4.13
CA LEU A 149 -16.34 -2.05 -5.57
C LEU A 149 -15.49 -0.86 -6.06
N ALA A 150 -14.25 -0.78 -5.57
CA ALA A 150 -13.33 0.29 -5.92
C ALA A 150 -13.02 0.30 -7.44
N PRO A 151 -13.06 1.46 -8.10
CA PRO A 151 -12.66 1.56 -9.50
C PRO A 151 -11.15 1.40 -9.65
N ALA A 152 -10.71 1.07 -10.87
CA ALA A 152 -9.31 1.27 -11.24
C ALA A 152 -9.05 2.77 -11.42
N ILE A 153 -7.91 3.26 -10.90
CA ILE A 153 -7.53 4.66 -10.99
C ILE A 153 -6.31 4.77 -11.90
N GLU A 154 -6.40 5.61 -12.93
CA GLU A 154 -5.24 5.95 -13.75
C GLU A 154 -4.71 7.33 -13.39
N LEU A 155 -3.38 7.44 -13.30
CA LEU A 155 -2.69 8.68 -12.98
C LEU A 155 -1.43 8.81 -13.82
N ALA A 156 -0.98 10.05 -14.00
CA ALA A 156 0.36 10.34 -14.50
C ALA A 156 1.38 10.15 -13.37
N THR A 157 2.57 9.67 -13.71
CA THR A 157 3.75 9.69 -12.85
C THR A 157 4.74 10.71 -13.39
N GLY A 158 5.43 11.43 -12.51
CA GLY A 158 6.58 12.27 -12.84
C GLY A 158 7.89 11.64 -12.36
N PRO A 159 9.03 12.29 -12.61
CA PRO A 159 10.31 11.80 -12.12
C PRO A 159 10.40 11.91 -10.60
N ASN A 160 11.12 10.99 -9.96
CA ASN A 160 11.57 11.15 -8.58
C ASN A 160 13.06 11.50 -8.55
N ALA A 161 13.59 11.84 -7.36
CA ALA A 161 15.01 12.12 -7.15
C ALA A 161 15.82 10.88 -6.73
N SER A 162 15.29 9.67 -6.95
CA SER A 162 15.92 8.43 -6.49
C SER A 162 16.62 7.68 -7.60
N ASP A 163 17.91 7.47 -7.41
CA ASP A 163 18.75 6.63 -8.23
C ASP A 163 18.54 5.12 -7.97
N ALA A 164 18.06 4.76 -6.78
CA ALA A 164 17.88 3.38 -6.36
C ALA A 164 16.66 2.74 -7.04
N VAL A 165 15.54 3.47 -7.03
CA VAL A 165 14.26 3.08 -7.64
C VAL A 165 13.75 4.28 -8.43
N PRO A 166 14.25 4.50 -9.65
CA PRO A 166 13.85 5.66 -10.45
C PRO A 166 12.40 5.51 -10.92
N ILE A 167 11.62 6.58 -10.80
CA ILE A 167 10.30 6.71 -11.43
C ILE A 167 10.45 7.60 -12.66
N ARG A 168 9.87 7.16 -13.78
CA ARG A 168 9.91 7.91 -15.05
C ARG A 168 8.56 8.59 -15.32
N PRO A 169 8.55 9.69 -16.09
CA PRO A 169 7.32 10.25 -16.62
C PRO A 169 6.52 9.20 -17.39
N GLY A 170 5.23 9.08 -17.10
CA GLY A 170 4.38 8.06 -17.73
C GLY A 170 2.98 8.02 -17.15
N ARG A 171 2.27 6.91 -17.38
CA ARG A 171 0.95 6.64 -16.81
C ARG A 171 0.94 5.28 -16.13
N VAL A 172 0.29 5.20 -14.98
CA VAL A 172 0.05 3.94 -14.29
C VAL A 172 -1.42 3.78 -13.95
N ARG A 173 -1.87 2.52 -13.92
CA ARG A 173 -3.17 2.11 -13.40
C ARG A 173 -2.98 1.44 -12.05
N TRP A 174 -3.73 1.92 -11.07
CA TRP A 174 -3.86 1.30 -9.76
C TRP A 174 -5.15 0.50 -9.71
N THR A 175 -5.04 -0.75 -9.27
CA THR A 175 -6.19 -1.62 -9.03
C THR A 175 -6.09 -2.20 -7.64
N ARG A 176 -7.14 -2.01 -6.84
CA ARG A 176 -7.19 -2.53 -5.47
C ARG A 176 -7.64 -3.98 -5.51
N MET A 177 -6.85 -4.86 -4.89
CA MET A 177 -7.10 -6.30 -4.88
C MET A 177 -7.28 -6.77 -3.44
N ARG A 178 -8.39 -7.45 -3.17
CA ARG A 178 -8.61 -8.12 -1.88
C ARG A 178 -7.86 -9.44 -1.86
N LEU A 179 -7.05 -9.66 -0.82
CA LEU A 179 -6.37 -10.92 -0.57
C LEU A 179 -7.26 -11.88 0.23
N SER A 180 -6.81 -13.13 0.35
CA SER A 180 -7.59 -14.20 0.97
C SER A 180 -7.89 -13.98 2.46
N ASP A 181 -7.02 -13.23 3.15
CA ASP A 181 -7.18 -12.84 4.56
C ASP A 181 -8.02 -11.57 4.76
N GLY A 182 -8.58 -11.01 3.68
CA GLY A 182 -9.37 -9.78 3.70
C GLY A 182 -8.54 -8.49 3.72
N SER A 183 -7.21 -8.58 3.78
CA SER A 183 -6.33 -7.44 3.55
C SER A 183 -6.37 -6.98 2.09
N PHE A 184 -5.79 -5.82 1.82
CA PHE A 184 -5.77 -5.23 0.47
C PHE A 184 -4.36 -5.03 -0.05
N ALA A 185 -4.13 -5.55 -1.24
CA ALA A 185 -2.99 -5.22 -2.07
C ALA A 185 -3.39 -4.19 -3.15
N ARG A 186 -2.41 -3.46 -3.66
CA ARG A 186 -2.55 -2.58 -4.82
C ARG A 186 -1.67 -3.12 -5.94
N LEU A 187 -2.31 -3.45 -7.06
CA LEU A 187 -1.63 -3.73 -8.31
C LEU A 187 -1.34 -2.40 -9.00
N VAL A 188 -0.09 -2.18 -9.37
CA VAL A 188 0.37 -0.99 -10.09
C VAL A 188 0.94 -1.43 -11.42
N GLN A 189 0.25 -1.07 -12.50
CA GLN A 189 0.60 -1.46 -13.86
C GLN A 189 0.92 -0.21 -14.69
N ALA A 190 2.00 -0.22 -15.48
CA ALA A 190 2.21 0.82 -16.47
C ALA A 190 1.13 0.72 -17.56
N VAL A 191 0.58 1.85 -17.95
CA VAL A 191 -0.35 1.93 -19.09
C VAL A 191 0.50 2.16 -20.33
N ALA A 192 0.49 1.21 -21.26
CA ALA A 192 1.12 1.40 -22.56
C ALA A 192 0.50 2.64 -23.24
N ALA A 193 1.37 3.46 -23.84
CA ALA A 193 0.95 4.61 -24.64
C ALA A 193 0.24 4.18 -25.92
#